data_AF-A0A067LUT3-F1
#
_entry.id   AF-A0A067LUT3-F1
#
_cell.length_a   1.000
_cell.length_b   1.000
_cell.length_c   1.000
_cell.angle_alpha   90.00
_cell.angle_beta   90.00
_cell.angle_gamma   90.00
#
_symmetry.space_group_name_H-M   'P 1'
#
loop_
_entity.id
_entity.type
_entity.pdbx_description
1 polymer ?
#
loop_
_entity_poly.entity_id
_entity_poly.type
_entity_poly.pdbx_seq_one_letter_code
_entity_poly.pdbx_strand_id
1 'polypeptide(L)'
;QKHGPAASQTRDQLEAYLAQETFNCGDPIRWWHEKLVSNQWPELAQMALDYLSVPATSVDVERAFSYGQQTVSLYRHSLSSETIRASIVFGNRCKESLVDDCELVELLQE
;
A
#
# COMPACT_ATOMS: atom_id res chain seq x y z
N GLN A 1 28.41 -28.71 1.21
CA GLN A 1 27.47 -28.38 0.12
C GLN A 1 26.76 -27.08 0.50
N LYS A 2 26.78 -26.08 -0.39
CA LYS A 2 26.28 -24.72 -0.14
C LYS A 2 24.75 -24.71 -0.06
N HIS A 3 24.19 -24.03 0.93
CA HIS A 3 22.76 -23.71 1.00
C HIS A 3 22.35 -22.78 -0.16
N GLY A 4 21.21 -23.08 -0.77
CA GLY A 4 20.45 -22.13 -1.60
C GLY A 4 19.34 -22.79 -2.42
N PRO A 5 18.12 -23.01 -1.88
CA PRO A 5 17.03 -23.61 -2.63
C PRO A 5 16.02 -22.60 -3.22
N ALA A 6 15.99 -21.34 -2.76
CA ALA A 6 14.93 -20.39 -3.15
C ALA A 6 15.06 -19.86 -4.59
N ALA A 7 16.28 -19.55 -5.04
CA ALA A 7 16.49 -18.93 -6.35
C ALA A 7 16.12 -19.84 -7.54
N SER A 8 16.17 -21.16 -7.38
CA SER A 8 15.78 -22.09 -8.45
C SER A 8 14.26 -22.20 -8.59
N GLN A 9 13.51 -22.07 -7.49
CA GLN A 9 12.05 -22.16 -7.48
C GLN A 9 11.41 -20.86 -8.02
N THR A 10 11.92 -19.69 -7.65
CA THR A 10 11.41 -18.41 -8.19
C THR A 10 11.60 -18.30 -9.70
N ARG A 11 12.73 -18.79 -10.23
CA ARG A 11 12.98 -18.81 -11.68
C ARG A 11 11.97 -19.70 -12.41
N ASP A 12 11.61 -20.84 -11.83
CA ASP A 12 10.61 -21.76 -12.35
C ASP A 12 9.21 -21.12 -12.38
N GLN A 13 8.83 -20.36 -11.34
CA GLN A 13 7.55 -19.62 -11.31
C GLN A 13 7.47 -18.53 -12.37
N LEU A 14 8.54 -17.76 -12.55
CA LEU A 14 8.60 -16.70 -13.55
C LEU A 14 8.50 -17.28 -14.98
N GLU A 15 9.26 -18.34 -15.26
CA GLU A 15 9.22 -19.01 -16.56
C GLU A 15 7.82 -19.60 -16.82
N ALA A 16 7.17 -20.20 -15.81
CA ALA A 16 5.80 -20.71 -15.91
C ALA A 16 4.75 -19.61 -16.18
N TYR A 17 4.90 -18.43 -15.57
CA TYR A 17 4.02 -17.27 -15.82
C TYR A 17 4.23 -16.72 -17.24
N LEU A 18 5.48 -16.54 -17.66
CA LEU A 18 5.81 -16.01 -18.99
C LEU A 18 5.41 -16.95 -20.14
N ALA A 19 5.26 -18.25 -19.87
CA ALA A 19 4.78 -19.24 -20.82
C ALA A 19 3.24 -19.20 -21.03
N GLN A 20 2.49 -18.47 -20.20
CA GLN A 20 1.04 -18.34 -20.37
C GLN A 20 0.67 -17.43 -21.54
N GLU A 21 -0.51 -17.67 -22.10
CA GLU A 21 -1.08 -16.75 -23.09
C GLU A 21 -1.31 -15.37 -22.47
N THR A 22 -1.11 -14.33 -23.26
CA THR A 22 -1.35 -12.96 -22.82
C THR A 22 -2.85 -12.75 -22.63
N PHE A 23 -3.21 -12.05 -21.56
CA PHE A 23 -4.60 -11.75 -21.23
C PHE A 23 -4.74 -10.29 -20.79
N ASN A 24 -5.94 -9.75 -20.96
CA ASN A 24 -6.26 -8.43 -20.43
C ASN A 24 -6.64 -8.57 -18.95
N CYS A 25 -5.83 -7.95 -18.08
CA CYS A 25 -6.06 -7.93 -16.65
C CYS A 25 -6.66 -6.56 -16.25
N GLY A 26 -7.95 -6.54 -15.90
CA GLY A 26 -8.62 -5.31 -15.47
C GLY A 26 -8.13 -4.81 -14.10
N ASP A 27 -7.82 -5.73 -13.19
CA ASP A 27 -7.28 -5.43 -11.86
C ASP A 27 -6.08 -6.33 -11.55
N PRO A 28 -4.86 -5.88 -11.90
CA PRO A 28 -3.63 -6.63 -11.65
C PRO A 28 -3.37 -6.94 -10.18
N ILE A 29 -3.72 -6.04 -9.26
CA ILE A 29 -3.47 -6.23 -7.83
C ILE A 29 -4.35 -7.37 -7.31
N ARG A 30 -5.65 -7.34 -7.63
CA ARG A 30 -6.56 -8.42 -7.26
C ARG A 30 -6.12 -9.75 -7.86
N TRP A 31 -5.73 -9.76 -9.13
CA TRP A 31 -5.30 -10.99 -9.80
C TRP A 31 -4.07 -11.62 -9.14
N TRP A 32 -3.03 -10.82 -8.86
CA TRP A 32 -1.83 -11.33 -8.17
C TRP A 32 -2.11 -11.74 -6.72
N HIS A 33 -3.03 -11.05 -6.03
CA HIS A 33 -3.49 -11.44 -4.71
C HIS A 33 -4.18 -12.83 -4.73
N GLU A 34 -5.03 -13.10 -5.73
CA GLU A 34 -5.64 -14.42 -5.89
C GLU A 34 -4.58 -15.51 -6.12
N LYS A 35 -3.49 -15.23 -6.86
CA LYS A 35 -2.37 -16.17 -7.08
C LYS A 35 -1.55 -16.43 -5.82
N LEU A 36 -1.40 -15.43 -4.96
CA LEU A 36 -0.75 -15.56 -3.67
C LEU A 36 -1.59 -16.44 -2.73
N VAL A 37 -2.90 -16.16 -2.61
CA VAL A 37 -3.82 -16.93 -1.76
C VAL A 37 -3.95 -18.38 -2.23
N SER A 38 -3.97 -18.62 -3.55
CA SER A 38 -4.01 -19.98 -4.10
C SER A 38 -2.67 -20.71 -4.01
N ASN A 39 -1.62 -20.05 -3.49
CA ASN A 39 -0.25 -20.57 -3.40
C ASN A 39 0.29 -21.10 -4.74
N GLN A 40 -0.13 -20.50 -5.86
CA GLN A 40 0.26 -20.97 -7.19
C GLN A 40 1.71 -20.60 -7.49
N TRP A 41 2.08 -19.35 -7.21
CA TRP A 41 3.44 -18.81 -7.35
C TRP A 41 3.72 -17.80 -6.23
N PRO A 42 3.87 -18.25 -4.98
CA PRO A 42 3.85 -17.36 -3.82
C PRO A 42 4.96 -16.29 -3.85
N GLU A 43 6.19 -16.64 -4.24
CA GLU A 43 7.30 -15.70 -4.31
C GLU A 43 7.12 -14.69 -5.46
N LEU A 44 6.69 -15.16 -6.64
CA LEU A 44 6.43 -14.28 -7.78
C LEU A 44 5.24 -13.34 -7.50
N ALA A 45 4.18 -13.85 -6.90
CA ALA A 45 2.99 -13.08 -6.58
C ALA A 45 3.27 -12.01 -5.52
N GLN A 46 4.05 -12.33 -4.49
CA GLN A 46 4.50 -11.33 -3.50
C GLN A 46 5.30 -10.22 -4.20
N MET A 47 6.29 -10.59 -5.02
CA MET A 47 7.09 -9.61 -5.75
C MET A 47 6.22 -8.72 -6.65
N ALA A 48 5.27 -9.30 -7.39
CA ALA A 48 4.38 -8.54 -8.26
C ALA A 48 3.50 -7.55 -7.48
N LEU A 49 2.97 -7.95 -6.32
CA LEU A 49 2.20 -7.07 -5.45
C LEU A 49 3.06 -5.94 -4.87
N ASP A 50 4.29 -6.23 -4.46
CA ASP A 50 5.23 -5.23 -3.96
C ASP A 50 5.51 -4.15 -5.02
N TYR A 51 5.64 -4.52 -6.30
CA TYR A 51 5.84 -3.56 -7.39
C TYR A 51 4.55 -2.81 -7.78
N LEU A 52 3.42 -3.50 -7.90
CA LEU A 52 2.16 -2.92 -8.37
C LEU A 52 1.49 -1.99 -7.34
N SER A 53 1.80 -2.17 -6.06
CA SER A 53 1.28 -1.32 -4.98
C SER A 53 2.04 0.01 -4.85
N VAL A 54 3.18 0.18 -5.52
CA VAL A 54 3.92 1.45 -5.51
C VAL A 54 3.12 2.49 -6.29
N PRO A 55 2.80 3.66 -5.70
CA PRO A 55 2.17 4.74 -6.43
C PRO A 55 3.00 5.14 -7.64
N ALA A 56 2.36 5.27 -8.81
CA ALA A 56 3.04 5.64 -10.04
C ALA A 56 3.60 7.07 -10.02
N THR A 57 3.12 7.92 -9.10
CA THR A 57 3.52 9.33 -8.97
C THR A 57 3.61 9.76 -7.51
N SER A 58 4.32 10.85 -7.24
CA SER A 58 4.35 11.50 -5.92
C SER A 58 3.10 12.33 -5.62
N VAL A 59 2.11 12.39 -6.51
CA VAL A 59 0.95 13.30 -6.41
C VAL A 59 0.15 13.05 -5.13
N ASP A 60 -0.05 11.79 -4.73
CA ASP A 60 -0.81 11.47 -3.52
C ASP A 60 -0.09 11.93 -2.25
N VAL A 61 1.24 11.80 -2.25
CA VAL A 61 2.10 12.26 -1.15
C VAL A 61 2.10 13.80 -1.11
N GLU A 62 2.27 14.46 -2.25
CA GLU A 62 2.20 15.93 -2.36
C GLU A 62 0.85 16.49 -1.92
N ARG A 63 -0.25 15.81 -2.28
CA ARG A 63 -1.60 16.16 -1.83
C ARG A 63 -1.72 16.06 -0.31
N ALA A 64 -1.22 14.98 0.29
CA ALA A 64 -1.21 14.82 1.75
C ALA A 64 -0.40 15.92 2.44
N PHE A 65 0.77 16.29 1.91
CA PHE A 65 1.59 17.38 2.45
C PHE A 65 0.98 18.76 2.25
N SER A 66 0.30 19.02 1.13
CA SER A 66 -0.41 20.28 0.89
C SER A 66 -1.53 20.50 1.91
N TYR A 67 -2.30 19.46 2.23
CA TYR A 67 -3.27 19.52 3.35
C TYR A 67 -2.57 19.65 4.70
N GLY A 68 -1.45 18.96 4.89
CA GLY A 68 -0.64 19.09 6.09
C GLY A 68 -0.15 20.52 6.32
N GLN A 69 0.15 21.26 5.25
CA GLN A 69 0.51 22.68 5.36
C GLN A 69 -0.59 23.50 6.04
N GLN A 70 -1.87 23.21 5.81
CA GLN A 70 -2.98 23.88 6.53
C GLN A 70 -3.00 23.54 8.02
N THR A 71 -2.59 22.32 8.38
CA THR A 71 -2.46 21.89 9.79
C THR A 71 -1.26 22.55 10.49
N VAL A 72 -0.20 22.83 9.74
CA VAL A 72 1.06 23.41 10.22
C VAL A 72 1.05 24.95 10.19
N SER A 73 0.14 25.59 9.41
CA SER A 73 0.20 27.04 9.14
C SER A 73 -0.45 27.95 10.20
N LEU A 74 0.28 29.04 10.47
CA LEU A 74 0.02 30.34 11.12
C LEU A 74 -0.56 30.44 12.54
N TYR A 75 -1.32 29.48 13.07
CA TYR A 75 -1.91 29.62 14.42
C TYR A 75 -1.50 28.54 15.43
N ARG A 76 -0.69 27.55 15.03
CA ARG A 76 -0.35 26.36 15.84
C ARG A 76 1.16 26.10 15.96
N HIS A 77 1.93 27.13 16.31
CA HIS A 77 3.40 27.07 16.45
C HIS A 77 3.92 26.16 17.59
N SER A 78 3.05 25.47 18.33
CA SER A 78 3.41 24.61 19.46
C SER A 78 3.15 23.11 19.23
N LEU A 79 2.82 22.69 18.00
CA LEU A 79 2.68 21.27 17.70
C LEU A 79 4.05 20.63 17.51
N SER A 80 4.27 19.50 18.17
CA SER A 80 5.46 18.69 17.92
C SER A 80 5.39 18.08 16.52
N SER A 81 6.55 17.68 16.00
CA SER A 81 6.63 16.92 14.74
C SER A 81 5.77 15.66 14.75
N GLU A 82 5.68 14.99 15.91
CA GLU A 82 4.84 13.80 16.08
C GLU A 82 3.35 14.13 15.94
N THR A 83 2.87 15.19 16.59
CA THR A 83 1.45 15.61 16.47
C THR A 83 1.10 16.03 15.06
N ILE A 84 2.02 16.70 14.35
CA ILE A 84 1.85 17.07 12.95
C ILE A 84 1.71 15.82 12.08
N ARG A 85 2.64 14.86 12.22
CA ARG A 85 2.61 13.60 11.48
C ARG A 85 1.32 12.82 11.74
N ALA A 86 0.94 12.65 13.00
CA ALA A 86 -0.28 11.95 13.38
C ALA A 86 -1.52 12.60 12.76
N SER A 87 -1.63 13.93 12.82
CA SER A 87 -2.76 14.68 12.25
C SER A 87 -2.87 14.52 10.73
N ILE A 88 -1.74 14.58 10.01
CA ILE A 88 -1.71 14.43 8.55
C ILE A 88 -2.10 13.01 8.14
N VAL A 89 -1.51 11.99 8.79
CA VAL A 89 -1.80 10.58 8.48
C VAL A 89 -3.25 10.24 8.80
N PHE A 90 -3.74 10.65 9.97
CA PHE A 90 -5.12 10.41 10.38
C PHE A 90 -6.10 11.10 9.43
N GLY A 91 -5.89 12.39 9.14
CA GLY A 91 -6.74 13.15 8.23
C GLY A 91 -6.75 12.58 6.80
N ASN A 92 -5.64 12.03 6.31
CA ASN A 92 -5.62 11.33 5.03
C ASN A 92 -6.44 10.03 5.08
N ARG A 93 -6.30 9.21 6.14
CA ARG A 93 -7.08 7.97 6.30
C ARG A 93 -8.58 8.21 6.38
N CYS A 94 -9.02 9.26 7.07
CA CYS A 94 -10.45 9.65 7.08
C CYS A 94 -10.96 9.96 5.67
N LYS A 95 -10.18 10.67 4.84
CA LYS A 95 -10.58 10.98 3.45
C LYS A 95 -10.66 9.76 2.56
N GLU A 96 -9.75 8.80 2.74
CA GLU A 96 -9.77 7.53 2.02
C GLU A 96 -10.85 6.57 2.54
N SER A 97 -11.71 7.01 3.48
CA SER A 97 -12.74 6.16 4.13
C SER A 97 -12.15 4.90 4.78
N LEU A 98 -10.90 5.00 5.25
CA LEU A 98 -10.18 3.93 5.96
C LEU A 98 -10.39 3.98 7.48
N VAL A 99 -11.18 4.95 7.94
CA VAL A 99 -11.61 5.10 9.34
C VAL A 99 -13.12 4.98 9.34
N ASP A 100 -13.66 4.16 10.23
CA ASP A 100 -15.11 4.09 10.44
C ASP A 100 -15.56 5.36 11.19
N ASP A 101 -16.38 6.17 10.52
CA ASP A 101 -16.84 7.44 11.08
C ASP A 101 -17.74 7.25 12.31
N CYS A 102 -18.48 6.13 12.40
CA CYS A 102 -19.33 5.83 13.54
C CYS A 102 -18.47 5.50 14.77
N GLU A 103 -17.49 4.59 14.61
CA GLU A 103 -16.53 4.24 15.66
C GLU A 103 -15.75 5.47 16.15
N LEU A 104 -15.36 6.35 15.23
CA LEU A 104 -14.65 7.59 15.59
C LEU A 104 -15.53 8.53 16.43
N VAL A 105 -16.80 8.68 16.07
CA VAL A 105 -17.74 9.53 16.83
C VAL A 105 -17.97 8.97 18.22
N GLU A 106 -18.10 7.66 18.37
CA GLU A 106 -18.23 7.00 19.68
C GLU A 106 -16.99 7.25 20.55
N LEU A 107 -15.79 7.07 19.99
CA LEU A 107 -14.53 7.29 20.70
C LEU A 107 -14.35 8.74 21.18
N LEU A 108 -14.84 9.73 20.43
CA LEU A 108 -14.74 11.15 20.79
C LEU A 108 -15.80 11.59 21.81
N GLN A 109 -16.83 10.76 22.06
CA GLN A 109 -17.87 11.04 23.04
C GLN A 109 -17.54 10.52 24.45
N GLU A 110 -16.53 9.65 24.58
CA GLU A 110 -15.94 9.21 25.85
C GLU A 110 -14.95 10.24 26.44
#